data_AF-A0A2P8R2H6-F1
#
_entry.id   AF-A0A2P8R2H6-F1
#
_cell.length_a   1.000
_cell.length_b   1.000
_cell.length_c   1.000
_cell.angle_alpha   90.00
_cell.angle_beta   90.00
_cell.angle_gamma   90.00
#
_symmetry.space_group_name_H-M   'P 1'
#
loop_
_entity.id
_entity.type
_entity.pdbx_description
1 polymer ?
#
loop_
_entity_poly.entity_id
_entity_poly.type
_entity_poly.pdbx_seq_one_letter_code
_entity_poly.pdbx_strand_id
1 'polypeptide(L)'
;MYTYLIGLVDEVRPISRTDKKTGEVLNSIDVTITFEGHDTKGYLIKNTETVNFDFFLRAKFDEVKGKYIGIPYRFLNTRTGAYMFPDDSMDFQVFENNPFVKKK
;
A
#
# COMPACT_ATOMS: atom_id res chain seq x y z
N MET A 1 14.95 -0.70 10.82
CA MET A 1 14.05 0.47 10.94
C MET A 1 12.88 0.23 10.01
N TYR A 2 11.65 0.34 10.52
CA TYR A 2 10.45 0.23 9.69
C TYR A 2 10.00 1.63 9.30
N THR A 3 9.64 1.80 8.04
CA THR A 3 9.05 3.05 7.53
C THR A 3 7.59 2.79 7.24
N TYR A 4 6.69 3.56 7.84
CA TYR A 4 5.27 3.46 7.53
C TYR A 4 4.92 4.48 6.45
N LEU A 5 4.38 4.00 5.34
CA LEU A 5 3.77 4.88 4.34
C LEU A 5 2.28 4.95 4.63
N ILE A 6 1.78 6.18 4.83
CA ILE A 6 0.38 6.41 5.15
C ILE A 6 -0.34 6.94 3.91
N GLY A 7 -1.31 6.19 3.41
CA GLY A 7 -2.09 6.55 2.23
C GLY A 7 -3.54 6.11 2.34
N LEU A 8 -4.38 6.69 1.50
CA LEU A 8 -5.79 6.33 1.36
C LEU A 8 -5.91 5.06 0.50
N VAL A 9 -6.67 4.06 0.98
CA VAL A 9 -6.99 2.87 0.18
C VAL A 9 -8.12 3.21 -0.78
N ASP A 10 -7.80 3.42 -2.07
CA ASP A 10 -8.79 3.77 -3.08
C ASP A 10 -9.53 2.53 -3.62
N GLU A 11 -8.79 1.47 -3.93
CA GLU A 11 -9.32 0.30 -4.62
C GLU A 11 -8.64 -0.98 -4.15
N VAL A 12 -9.39 -2.08 -4.11
CA VAL A 12 -8.91 -3.43 -3.79
C VAL A 12 -9.40 -4.34 -4.90
N ARG A 13 -8.51 -4.74 -5.80
CA ARG A 13 -8.87 -5.50 -7.00
C ARG A 13 -8.31 -6.92 -6.91
N PRO A 14 -9.16 -7.97 -6.94
CA PRO A 14 -8.67 -9.34 -7.04
C PRO A 14 -8.09 -9.62 -8.43
N ILE A 15 -6.97 -10.35 -8.45
CA ILE A 15 -6.26 -10.74 -9.66
C ILE A 15 -6.04 -12.25 -9.63
N SER A 16 -6.21 -12.87 -10.79
CA SER A 16 -5.92 -14.28 -10.99
C SER A 16 -5.04 -14.43 -12.23
N ARG A 17 -3.92 -15.13 -12.08
CA ARG A 17 -2.96 -15.39 -13.15
C ARG A 17 -2.61 -16.87 -13.17
N THR A 18 -2.79 -17.50 -14.32
CA THR A 18 -2.29 -18.85 -14.56
C THR A 18 -0.80 -18.81 -14.92
N ASP A 19 0.04 -19.56 -14.19
CA ASP A 19 1.42 -19.79 -14.59
C ASP A 19 1.43 -20.72 -15.81
N LYS A 20 2.01 -20.24 -16.92
CA LYS A 20 2.06 -20.98 -18.19
C LYS A 20 2.96 -22.21 -18.14
N LYS A 21 3.87 -22.30 -17.16
CA LYS A 21 4.82 -23.42 -17.01
C LYS A 21 4.27 -24.53 -16.13
N THR A 22 3.61 -24.19 -15.02
CA THR A 22 3.09 -25.17 -14.05
C THR A 22 1.59 -25.43 -14.22
N GLY A 23 0.86 -24.54 -14.89
CA GLY A 23 -0.61 -24.59 -15.00
C GLY A 23 -1.33 -24.15 -13.72
N GLU A 24 -0.61 -23.76 -12.67
CA GLU A 24 -1.18 -23.33 -11.40
C GLU A 24 -1.82 -21.94 -11.52
N VAL A 25 -2.95 -21.76 -10.83
CA VAL A 25 -3.65 -20.48 -10.75
C VAL A 25 -3.17 -19.75 -9.50
N LEU A 26 -2.42 -18.67 -9.71
CA LEU A 26 -1.97 -17.76 -8.67
C LEU A 26 -3.01 -16.68 -8.47
N ASN A 27 -3.47 -16.50 -7.23
CA ASN A 27 -4.40 -15.45 -6.85
C ASN A 27 -3.68 -14.41 -5.99
N SER A 28 -3.93 -13.14 -6.28
CA SER A 28 -3.42 -12.01 -5.51
C SER A 28 -4.44 -10.88 -5.51
N ILE A 29 -4.15 -9.80 -4.78
CA ILE A 29 -4.89 -8.55 -4.86
C ILE A 29 -3.96 -7.42 -5.25
N ASP A 30 -4.45 -6.51 -6.07
CA ASP A 30 -3.85 -5.20 -6.29
C ASP A 30 -4.60 -4.18 -5.44
N VAL A 31 -3.88 -3.53 -4.53
CA VAL A 31 -4.41 -2.47 -3.69
C VAL A 31 -3.89 -1.14 -4.21
N THR A 32 -4.79 -0.26 -4.63
CA THR A 32 -4.45 1.10 -5.07
C THR A 32 -4.46 2.02 -3.86
N ILE A 33 -3.33 2.69 -3.62
CA ILE A 33 -3.12 3.56 -2.47
C ILE A 33 -2.72 4.94 -2.95
N THR A 34 -3.43 5.97 -2.50
CA THR A 34 -3.07 7.37 -2.77
C THR A 34 -2.42 8.01 -1.55
N PHE A 35 -1.19 8.46 -1.74
CA PHE A 35 -0.44 9.27 -0.80
C PHE A 35 -0.69 10.75 -1.08
N GLU A 36 -0.92 11.53 -0.03
CA GLU A 36 -1.18 12.96 -0.13
C GLU A 36 -0.14 13.74 0.64
N GLY A 37 0.33 14.84 0.06
CA GLY A 37 1.28 15.76 0.66
C GLY A 37 1.11 17.18 0.10
N HIS A 38 1.97 18.10 0.53
CA HIS A 38 2.03 19.44 -0.03
C HIS A 38 3.45 19.76 -0.50
N ASP A 39 3.55 20.50 -1.60
CA ASP A 39 4.84 21.00 -2.08
C ASP A 39 5.37 22.17 -1.24
N THR A 40 6.55 22.69 -1.59
CA THR A 40 7.17 23.83 -0.90
C THR A 40 6.36 25.13 -1.01
N LYS A 41 5.39 25.19 -1.92
CA LYS A 41 4.48 26.33 -2.13
C LYS A 41 3.10 26.11 -1.52
N GLY A 42 2.87 24.95 -0.90
CA GLY A 42 1.61 24.60 -0.25
C GLY A 42 0.53 24.08 -1.21
N TYR A 43 0.86 23.67 -2.44
CA TYR A 43 -0.09 22.99 -3.32
C TYR A 43 -0.19 21.51 -2.98
N LEU A 44 -1.42 20.98 -3.04
CA LEU A 44 -1.69 19.56 -2.83
C LEU A 44 -1.01 18.73 -3.93
N ILE A 45 -0.19 17.77 -3.51
CA ILE A 45 0.34 16.71 -4.37
C ILE A 45 -0.29 15.39 -3.97
N LYS A 46 -0.70 14.60 -4.97
CA LYS A 46 -1.11 13.21 -4.79
C LYS A 46 -0.19 12.30 -5.59
N ASN A 47 0.22 11.18 -5.01
CA ASN A 47 0.90 10.10 -5.69
C ASN A 47 0.12 8.81 -5.46
N THR A 48 -0.21 8.10 -6.53
CA THR A 48 -1.01 6.88 -6.45
C THR A 48 -0.15 5.69 -6.88
N GLU A 49 -0.08 4.68 -6.02
CA GLU A 49 0.68 3.46 -6.26
C GLU A 49 -0.25 2.25 -6.19
N THR A 50 0.05 1.21 -6.96
CA THR A 50 -0.63 -0.08 -6.87
C THR A 50 0.34 -1.10 -6.30
N VAL A 51 -0.06 -1.70 -5.18
CA VAL A 51 0.77 -2.63 -4.43
C VAL A 51 0.09 -4.00 -4.47
N ASN A 52 0.83 -5.01 -4.89
CA ASN A 52 0.34 -6.38 -4.96
C ASN A 52 0.53 -7.07 -3.61
N PHE A 53 -0.52 -7.74 -3.13
CA PHE A 53 -0.52 -8.52 -1.89
C PHE A 53 -1.12 -9.91 -2.12
N ASP A 54 -0.87 -10.81 -1.17
CA ASP A 54 -1.53 -12.12 -1.15
C ASP A 54 -3.06 -11.98 -1.06
N PHE A 55 -3.77 -12.85 -1.78
CA PHE A 55 -5.22 -12.88 -1.81
C PHE A 55 -5.88 -13.07 -0.43
N PHE A 56 -5.21 -13.74 0.52
CA PHE A 56 -5.73 -13.93 1.88
C PHE A 56 -5.94 -12.61 2.64
N LEU A 57 -5.23 -11.54 2.26
CA LEU A 57 -5.38 -10.22 2.87
C LEU A 57 -6.59 -9.44 2.35
N ARG A 58 -7.30 -9.95 1.33
CA ARG A 58 -8.41 -9.25 0.69
C ARG A 58 -9.47 -8.76 1.67
N ALA A 59 -9.95 -9.64 2.57
CA ALA A 59 -11.00 -9.29 3.52
C ALA A 59 -10.57 -8.11 4.41
N LYS A 60 -9.31 -8.11 4.87
CA LYS A 60 -8.75 -7.01 5.67
C LYS A 60 -8.72 -5.70 4.88
N PHE A 61 -8.31 -5.73 3.61
CA PHE A 61 -8.26 -4.53 2.77
C PHE A 61 -9.66 -4.02 2.36
N ASP A 62 -10.60 -4.91 2.08
CA ASP A 62 -11.99 -4.55 1.74
C ASP A 62 -12.66 -3.78 2.91
N GLU A 63 -12.36 -4.12 4.17
CA GLU A 63 -12.88 -3.42 5.38
C GLU A 63 -12.32 -2.00 5.59
N VAL A 64 -11.19 -1.70 4.98
CA VAL A 64 -10.48 -0.41 5.11
C VAL A 64 -10.43 0.38 3.82
N LYS A 65 -11.12 -0.07 2.78
CA LYS A 65 -11.34 0.71 1.56
C LYS A 65 -11.99 2.06 1.91
N GLY A 66 -11.43 3.14 1.38
CA GLY A 66 -11.83 4.52 1.69
C GLY A 66 -11.29 5.08 3.00
N LYS A 67 -10.42 4.34 3.73
CA LYS A 67 -9.74 4.81 4.94
C LYS A 67 -8.26 5.02 4.69
N TYR A 68 -7.64 5.84 5.53
CA TYR A 68 -6.18 5.98 5.53
C TYR A 68 -5.57 4.81 6.29
N ILE A 69 -4.55 4.18 5.70
CA ILE A 69 -3.80 3.11 6.36
C ILE A 69 -2.31 3.41 6.35
N GLY A 70 -1.62 3.00 7.40
CA GLY A 70 -0.17 3.00 7.52
C GLY A 70 0.37 1.62 7.22
N ILE A 71 0.97 1.44 6.04
CA ILE A 71 1.55 0.17 5.61
C ILE A 71 3.02 0.15 6.03
N PRO A 72 3.47 -0.89 6.74
CA PRO A 72 4.87 -1.05 7.09
C PRO A 72 5.67 -1.43 5.84
N TYR A 73 6.75 -0.70 5.58
CA TYR A 73 7.71 -0.99 4.52
C TYR A 73 9.09 -1.30 5.11
N ARG A 74 9.78 -2.23 4.45
CA ARG A 74 11.21 -2.50 4.66
C ARG A 74 12.02 -1.81 3.59
N PHE A 75 13.15 -1.25 4.03
CA PHE A 75 14.15 -0.65 3.15
C PHE A 75 15.33 -1.61 3.03
N LEU A 76 15.64 -2.01 1.80
CA LEU A 76 16.82 -2.81 1.49
C LEU A 76 17.80 -1.98 0.66
N ASN A 77 18.93 -1.64 1.28
CA ASN A 77 20.05 -1.03 0.59
C ASN A 77 20.97 -2.10 0.06
N THR A 78 21.10 -2.15 -1.26
CA THR A 78 22.03 -3.02 -1.97
C THR A 78 23.09 -2.18 -2.68
N ARG A 79 24.16 -2.81 -3.16
CA ARG A 79 25.17 -2.12 -3.98
C ARG A 79 24.59 -1.52 -5.28
N THR A 80 23.50 -2.07 -5.78
CA THR A 80 22.85 -1.67 -7.04
C THR A 80 21.70 -0.69 -6.86
N GLY A 81 21.33 -0.36 -5.63
CA GLY A 81 20.25 0.58 -5.36
C GLY A 81 19.52 0.32 -4.04
N ALA A 82 18.56 1.18 -3.77
CA ALA A 82 17.68 1.11 -2.63
C ALA A 82 16.29 0.62 -3.06
N TYR A 83 15.76 -0.37 -2.35
CA TYR A 83 14.46 -0.97 -2.64
C TYR A 83 13.54 -0.81 -1.43
N MET A 84 12.27 -0.53 -1.70
CA MET A 84 11.19 -0.48 -0.73
C MET A 84 10.12 -1.50 -1.10
N PHE A 85 9.74 -2.31 -0.12
CA PHE A 85 8.66 -3.28 -0.29
C PHE A 85 7.84 -3.37 1.02
N PRO A 86 6.53 -3.67 0.92
CA PRO A 86 5.69 -3.91 2.07
C PRO A 86 6.24 -5.05 2.95
N ASP A 87 6.03 -4.95 4.25
CA ASP A 87 6.35 -6.00 5.20
C ASP A 87 5.10 -6.80 5.57
N ASP A 88 4.95 -7.95 4.92
CA ASP A 88 3.79 -8.84 5.12
C ASP A 88 3.75 -9.50 6.51
N SER A 89 4.83 -9.39 7.31
CA SER A 89 4.85 -9.91 8.69
C SER A 89 4.23 -8.96 9.72
N MET A 90 3.86 -7.75 9.31
CA MET A 90 3.30 -6.72 10.18
C MET A 90 1.92 -6.28 9.68
N ASP A 91 0.96 -6.13 10.59
CA ASP A 91 -0.35 -5.58 10.24
C ASP A 91 -0.27 -4.06 9.95
N PHE A 92 -1.10 -3.58 9.03
CA PHE A 92 -1.24 -2.15 8.76
C PHE A 92 -2.06 -1.45 9.84
N GLN A 93 -1.79 -0.17 10.06
CA GLN A 93 -2.54 0.66 11.01
C GLN A 93 -3.66 1.39 10.28
N VAL A 94 -4.83 1.55 10.90
CA VAL A 94 -5.99 2.23 10.30
C VAL A 94 -6.21 3.58 10.95
N PHE A 95 -6.44 4.60 10.14
CA PHE A 95 -6.71 5.97 10.57
C PHE A 95 -8.06 6.42 9.98
N GLU A 96 -8.89 7.04 10.82
CA GLU A 96 -10.18 7.60 10.37
C GLU A 96 -10.01 8.80 9.43
N ASN A 97 -8.92 9.56 9.60
CA ASN A 97 -8.60 10.75 8.83
C ASN A 97 -7.11 10.76 8.49
N ASN A 98 -6.70 11.58 7.51
CA ASN A 98 -5.30 11.77 7.19
C ASN A 98 -4.54 12.29 8.43
N PRO A 99 -3.61 11.51 9.02
CA PRO A 99 -2.95 11.88 10.27
C PRO A 99 -1.95 13.04 10.09
N PHE A 100 -1.62 13.42 8.86
CA PHE A 100 -0.72 14.54 8.59
C PHE A 100 -1.42 15.90 8.50
N VAL A 101 -2.76 15.90 8.41
CA VAL A 101 -3.54 17.14 8.39
C VAL A 101 -3.87 17.53 9.82
N LYS A 102 -3.19 18.55 10.37
CA LYS A 102 -3.57 19.13 11.66
C LYS A 102 -5.01 19.66 11.56
N LYS A 103 -5.92 19.16 12.39
CA LYS A 103 -7.20 19.84 12.64
C LYS A 103 -6.86 21.26 13.11
N LYS A 104 -7.30 22.26 12.35
CA LYS A 104 -7.26 23.66 12.77
C LYS A 104 -8.29 23.89 13.86
#